data_AF-A0A1G0ENV5-F1
#
_entry.id   AF-A0A1G0ENV5-F1
#
_cell.length_a   1.000
_cell.length_b   1.000
_cell.length_c   1.000
_cell.angle_alpha   90.00
_cell.angle_beta   90.00
_cell.angle_gamma   90.00
#
_symmetry.space_group_name_H-M   'P 1'
#
loop_
_entity.id
_entity.type
_entity.pdbx_description
1 polymer ?
#
loop_
_entity_poly.entity_id
_entity_poly.type
_entity_poly.pdbx_seq_one_letter_code
_entity_poly.pdbx_strand_id
1 'polypeptide(L)'
;REFYYNDAGAQIDNLTRSVQLRCKGVTPDDPSWPEAGYRGDYIADVARAYLACETVESDDQKTTGKGDVDDVVAIRHFAVAYLRREQDLDLRAFNVEFDVFSLESALYSEGKVDETVSRLIASGHTYELDDALWLRTTDFGDDKDRVMRKSDGGYTYFVPDVAYHLEKWRRGFVRVINEQGADHHSTITRVRAGLQALDVGIPRGWPDYVLHQMVTVLKNGEEVKISKRAGSYVTLRDLIDEVGCDATRYFLAARHPDSQLVFDIDLAKSKSNDNPVYYIQYAHARISTVLEAWGGERLSLLQADVGLLDSGYETALLQQLIDYPQVIEVAAQDLAPHLIA
;
A
#
# COMPACT_ATOMS: atom_id res chain seq x y z
N ARG A 1 -3.49 -1.19 -11.64
CA ARG A 1 -3.03 -1.10 -10.24
C ARG A 1 -2.86 -2.51 -9.73
N GLU A 2 -1.71 -2.82 -9.15
CA GLU A 2 -1.40 -4.18 -8.73
C GLU A 2 -1.02 -4.18 -7.25
N PHE A 3 -1.54 -5.13 -6.49
CA PHE A 3 -1.18 -5.34 -5.08
C PHE A 3 -0.31 -6.59 -5.00
N TYR A 4 0.87 -6.48 -4.39
CA TYR A 4 1.76 -7.60 -4.14
C TYR A 4 1.52 -8.16 -2.73
N TYR A 5 1.17 -9.42 -2.64
CA TYR A 5 0.84 -10.09 -1.39
C TYR A 5 1.95 -11.06 -1.01
N ASN A 6 2.55 -10.85 0.17
CA ASN A 6 3.49 -11.81 0.74
C ASN A 6 2.72 -12.88 1.52
N ASP A 7 2.19 -13.87 0.80
CA ASP A 7 1.41 -14.99 1.33
C ASP A 7 2.28 -16.22 1.71
N ALA A 8 3.60 -16.05 1.69
CA ALA A 8 4.57 -17.10 1.98
C ALA A 8 5.60 -16.67 3.04
N GLY A 9 6.45 -17.62 3.45
CA GLY A 9 7.57 -17.36 4.35
C GLY A 9 7.20 -17.17 5.82
N ALA A 10 8.21 -16.74 6.59
CA ALA A 10 8.20 -16.76 8.05
C ALA A 10 7.07 -15.93 8.69
N GLN A 11 6.64 -14.83 8.05
CA GLN A 11 5.53 -14.03 8.55
C GLN A 11 4.23 -14.83 8.55
N ILE A 12 3.91 -15.54 7.47
CA ILE A 12 2.71 -16.36 7.41
C ILE A 12 2.81 -17.59 8.31
N ASP A 13 4.01 -18.14 8.51
CA ASP A 13 4.24 -19.22 9.48
C ASP A 13 3.96 -18.74 10.91
N ASN A 14 4.44 -17.56 11.27
CA ASN A 14 4.17 -16.93 12.57
C ASN A 14 2.67 -16.64 12.76
N LEU A 15 1.99 -16.15 11.72
CA LEU A 15 0.54 -15.93 11.73
C LEU A 15 -0.20 -17.24 12.02
N THR A 16 0.12 -18.27 11.25
CA THR A 16 -0.49 -19.60 11.37
C THR A 16 -0.30 -20.15 12.79
N ARG A 17 0.92 -20.04 13.33
CA ARG A 17 1.23 -20.51 14.68
C ARG A 17 0.48 -19.72 15.75
N SER A 18 0.40 -18.40 15.62
CA SER A 18 -0.34 -17.54 16.54
C SER A 18 -1.85 -17.86 16.55
N VAL A 19 -2.45 -18.06 15.37
CA VAL A 19 -3.86 -18.49 15.26
C VAL A 19 -4.04 -19.86 15.89
N GLN A 20 -3.17 -20.82 15.60
CA GLN A 20 -3.24 -22.17 16.19
C GLN A 20 -3.20 -22.13 17.72
N LEU A 21 -2.31 -21.32 18.30
CA LEU A 21 -2.19 -21.18 19.75
C LEU A 21 -3.45 -20.56 20.36
N ARG A 22 -4.03 -19.54 19.72
CA ARG A 22 -5.33 -18.99 20.14
C ARG A 22 -6.46 -20.03 20.03
N CYS A 23 -6.48 -20.86 18.99
CA CYS A 23 -7.45 -21.95 18.88
C CYS A 23 -7.32 -22.96 20.05
N LYS A 24 -6.10 -23.12 20.60
CA LYS A 24 -5.79 -23.95 21.77
C LYS A 24 -5.99 -23.23 23.11
N GLY A 25 -6.50 -21.99 23.09
CA GLY A 25 -6.75 -21.19 24.29
C GLY A 25 -5.51 -20.52 24.90
N VAL A 26 -4.36 -20.58 24.21
CA VAL A 26 -3.11 -19.97 24.66
C VAL A 26 -3.10 -18.49 24.28
N THR A 27 -2.71 -17.61 25.21
CA THR A 27 -2.64 -16.16 25.00
C THR A 27 -1.19 -15.69 24.78
N PRO A 28 -0.97 -14.47 24.24
CA PRO A 28 0.36 -13.89 24.07
C PRO A 28 1.18 -13.70 25.35
N ASP A 29 0.55 -13.80 26.52
CA ASP A 29 1.23 -13.69 27.82
C ASP A 29 1.72 -15.05 28.34
N ASP A 30 1.35 -16.13 27.66
CA ASP A 30 1.81 -17.48 27.98
C ASP A 30 3.29 -17.66 27.55
N PRO A 31 4.14 -18.29 28.38
CA PRO A 31 5.55 -18.55 28.03
C PRO A 31 5.76 -19.37 26.75
N SER A 32 4.76 -20.11 26.28
CA SER A 32 4.80 -20.87 25.03
C SER A 32 4.51 -20.03 23.78
N TRP A 33 4.12 -18.77 23.94
CA TRP A 33 3.89 -17.86 22.82
C TRP A 33 5.21 -17.52 22.12
N PRO A 34 5.32 -17.71 20.79
CA PRO A 34 6.52 -17.38 20.06
C PRO A 34 6.84 -15.89 20.16
N GLU A 35 8.12 -15.55 20.33
CA GLU A 35 8.57 -14.14 20.38
C GLU A 35 8.13 -13.36 19.13
N ALA A 36 8.22 -13.99 17.95
CA ALA A 36 7.79 -13.42 16.66
C ALA A 36 6.30 -13.64 16.36
N GLY A 37 5.51 -14.18 17.30
CA GLY A 37 4.09 -14.46 17.12
C GLY A 37 3.25 -13.18 17.19
N TYR A 38 2.26 -13.04 16.31
CA TYR A 38 1.37 -11.88 16.25
C TYR A 38 0.52 -11.73 17.51
N ARG A 39 0.62 -10.61 18.21
CA ARG A 39 -0.03 -10.42 19.51
C ARG A 39 -1.37 -9.70 19.46
N GLY A 40 -1.77 -9.18 18.30
CA GLY A 40 -2.99 -8.36 18.16
C GLY A 40 -4.27 -9.13 18.47
N ASP A 41 -5.28 -8.42 18.96
CA ASP A 41 -6.57 -9.00 19.36
C ASP A 41 -7.28 -9.69 18.19
N TYR A 42 -7.08 -9.20 16.97
CA TYR A 42 -7.61 -9.78 15.74
C TYR A 42 -7.23 -11.26 15.55
N ILE A 43 -6.10 -11.73 16.09
CA ILE A 43 -5.70 -13.15 16.01
C ILE A 43 -6.70 -14.03 16.77
N ALA A 44 -7.23 -13.53 17.89
CA ALA A 44 -8.28 -14.24 18.61
C ALA A 44 -9.58 -14.29 17.80
N ASP A 45 -9.87 -13.26 17.00
CA ASP A 45 -11.05 -13.21 16.13
C ASP A 45 -10.93 -14.23 14.99
N VAL A 46 -9.77 -14.30 14.34
CA VAL A 46 -9.46 -15.31 13.31
C VAL A 46 -9.61 -16.72 13.88
N ALA A 47 -9.04 -16.97 15.07
CA ALA A 47 -9.12 -18.28 15.72
C ALA A 47 -10.57 -18.69 16.05
N ARG A 48 -11.38 -17.76 16.58
CA ARG A 48 -12.80 -18.02 16.85
C ARG A 48 -13.58 -18.33 15.58
N ALA A 49 -13.36 -17.55 14.51
CA ALA A 49 -14.02 -17.78 13.22
C ALA A 49 -13.62 -19.13 12.60
N TYR A 50 -12.34 -19.52 12.71
CA TYR A 50 -11.86 -20.83 12.25
C TYR A 50 -12.53 -21.98 13.01
N LEU A 51 -12.60 -21.88 14.35
CA LEU A 51 -13.24 -22.86 15.22
C LEU A 51 -14.75 -22.97 15.01
N ALA A 52 -15.40 -21.85 14.67
CA ALA A 52 -16.82 -21.79 14.35
C ALA A 52 -17.14 -22.31 12.93
N CYS A 53 -16.13 -22.75 12.18
CA CYS A 53 -16.25 -23.20 10.79
C CYS A 53 -16.91 -22.15 9.88
N GLU A 54 -16.62 -20.86 10.14
CA GLU A 54 -17.14 -19.77 9.33
C GLU A 54 -16.61 -19.88 7.89
N THR A 55 -17.38 -19.36 6.93
CA THR A 55 -16.91 -19.21 5.56
C THR A 55 -16.53 -17.76 5.32
N VAL A 56 -15.29 -17.56 4.91
CA VAL A 56 -14.72 -16.26 4.56
C VAL A 56 -14.58 -16.19 3.04
N GLU A 57 -14.95 -15.05 2.49
CA GLU A 57 -14.84 -14.74 1.06
C GLU A 57 -14.13 -13.38 0.92
N SER A 58 -12.99 -13.38 0.23
CA SER A 58 -12.29 -12.20 -0.28
C SER A 58 -12.46 -12.13 -1.80
N ASP A 59 -11.94 -11.08 -2.44
CA ASP A 59 -12.13 -10.88 -3.90
C ASP A 59 -11.57 -12.00 -4.77
N ASP A 60 -10.59 -12.74 -4.27
CA ASP A 60 -9.81 -13.75 -4.98
C ASP A 60 -9.98 -15.19 -4.44
N GLN A 61 -10.58 -15.38 -3.26
CA GLN A 61 -10.68 -16.69 -2.64
C GLN A 61 -11.87 -16.84 -1.68
N LYS A 62 -12.31 -18.09 -1.51
CA LYS A 62 -13.35 -18.48 -0.56
C LYS A 62 -12.91 -19.71 0.21
N THR A 63 -12.86 -19.60 1.54
CA THR A 63 -12.40 -20.69 2.42
C THR A 63 -13.32 -20.85 3.61
N THR A 64 -13.58 -22.09 3.99
CA THR A 64 -14.36 -22.44 5.20
C THR A 64 -13.41 -23.00 6.27
N GLY A 65 -13.53 -22.49 7.49
CA GLY A 65 -12.79 -23.01 8.63
C GLY A 65 -13.14 -24.49 8.88
N LYS A 66 -12.14 -25.31 9.21
CA LYS A 66 -12.38 -26.73 9.49
C LYS A 66 -12.64 -27.03 10.97
N GLY A 67 -12.36 -26.07 11.85
CA GLY A 67 -12.45 -26.26 13.31
C GLY A 67 -11.41 -27.23 13.89
N ASP A 68 -10.53 -27.81 13.09
CA ASP A 68 -9.46 -28.71 13.54
C ASP A 68 -8.21 -27.90 13.91
N VAL A 69 -7.88 -27.89 15.20
CA VAL A 69 -6.74 -27.14 15.77
C VAL A 69 -5.38 -27.72 15.41
N ASP A 70 -5.33 -28.94 14.89
CA ASP A 70 -4.09 -29.61 14.49
C ASP A 70 -3.88 -29.60 12.96
N ASP A 71 -4.90 -29.23 12.18
CA ASP A 71 -4.77 -28.97 10.73
C ASP A 71 -4.13 -27.60 10.46
N VAL A 72 -2.80 -27.54 10.61
CA VAL A 72 -1.99 -26.33 10.41
C VAL A 72 -2.17 -25.74 9.00
N VAL A 73 -2.34 -26.58 7.98
CA VAL A 73 -2.51 -26.11 6.58
C VAL A 73 -3.85 -25.42 6.41
N ALA A 74 -4.94 -26.00 6.96
CA ALA A 74 -6.25 -25.34 6.95
C ALA A 74 -6.26 -24.04 7.75
N ILE A 75 -5.59 -24.00 8.91
CA ILE A 75 -5.43 -22.77 9.69
C ILE A 75 -4.73 -21.69 8.86
N ARG A 76 -3.63 -22.04 8.18
CA ARG A 76 -2.88 -21.10 7.32
C ARG A 76 -3.77 -20.49 6.25
N HIS A 77 -4.42 -21.34 5.44
CA HIS A 77 -5.28 -20.87 4.35
C HIS A 77 -6.44 -20.02 4.86
N PHE A 78 -7.09 -20.45 5.95
CA PHE A 78 -8.19 -19.69 6.53
C PHE A 78 -7.74 -18.34 7.09
N ALA A 79 -6.61 -18.30 7.82
CA ALA A 79 -6.10 -17.07 8.40
C ALA A 79 -5.70 -16.05 7.33
N VAL A 80 -5.03 -16.50 6.26
CA VAL A 80 -4.69 -15.64 5.11
C VAL A 80 -5.97 -15.11 4.46
N ALA A 81 -6.96 -15.96 4.19
CA ALA A 81 -8.24 -15.54 3.60
C ALA A 81 -9.02 -14.57 4.50
N TYR A 82 -9.01 -14.79 5.82
CA TYR A 82 -9.65 -13.90 6.79
C TYR A 82 -9.05 -12.50 6.75
N LEU A 83 -7.72 -12.40 6.86
CA LEU A 83 -7.05 -11.09 6.82
C LEU A 83 -7.18 -10.43 5.44
N ARG A 84 -7.21 -11.22 4.38
CA ARG A 84 -7.44 -10.73 3.02
C ARG A 84 -8.79 -10.03 2.91
N ARG A 85 -9.84 -10.67 3.40
CA ARG A 85 -11.18 -10.08 3.44
C ARG A 85 -11.21 -8.77 4.24
N GLU A 86 -10.57 -8.72 5.41
CA GLU A 86 -10.52 -7.49 6.22
C GLU A 86 -9.81 -6.36 5.46
N GLN A 87 -8.69 -6.65 4.79
CA GLN A 87 -7.99 -5.68 3.95
C GLN A 87 -8.85 -5.20 2.77
N ASP A 88 -9.57 -6.10 2.09
CA ASP A 88 -10.46 -5.73 0.98
C ASP A 88 -11.58 -4.80 1.48
N LEU A 89 -12.16 -5.10 2.65
CA LEU A 89 -13.16 -4.24 3.28
C LEU A 89 -12.60 -2.84 3.58
N ASP A 90 -11.38 -2.76 4.12
CA ASP A 90 -10.70 -1.51 4.44
C ASP A 90 -10.37 -0.69 3.19
N LEU A 91 -9.88 -1.33 2.14
CA LEU A 91 -9.61 -0.70 0.86
C LEU A 91 -10.89 -0.16 0.21
N ARG A 92 -11.99 -0.93 0.22
CA ARG A 92 -13.29 -0.47 -0.27
C ARG A 92 -13.81 0.73 0.52
N ALA A 93 -13.68 0.72 1.85
CA ALA A 93 -14.08 1.85 2.66
C ALA A 93 -13.21 3.10 2.43
N PHE A 94 -11.97 2.89 2.01
CA PHE A 94 -11.06 3.95 1.62
C PHE A 94 -11.21 4.37 0.13
N ASN A 95 -12.16 3.77 -0.61
CA ASN A 95 -12.35 3.98 -2.05
C ASN A 95 -11.06 3.73 -2.85
N VAL A 96 -10.38 2.61 -2.60
CA VAL A 96 -9.23 2.13 -3.36
C VAL A 96 -9.52 0.73 -3.89
N GLU A 97 -9.28 0.54 -5.17
CA GLU A 97 -9.46 -0.73 -5.88
C GLU A 97 -8.18 -1.09 -6.64
N PHE A 98 -7.89 -2.39 -6.68
CA PHE A 98 -6.78 -2.98 -7.41
C PHE A 98 -7.30 -3.87 -8.54
N ASP A 99 -6.61 -3.86 -9.67
CA ASP A 99 -6.99 -4.62 -10.86
C ASP A 99 -6.38 -6.03 -10.86
N VAL A 100 -5.23 -6.18 -10.20
CA VAL A 100 -4.44 -7.42 -10.18
C VAL A 100 -3.90 -7.66 -8.77
N PHE A 101 -4.02 -8.90 -8.29
CA PHE A 101 -3.41 -9.36 -7.05
C PHE A 101 -2.33 -10.40 -7.39
N SER A 102 -1.10 -10.11 -6.98
CA SER A 102 0.07 -10.94 -7.27
C SER A 102 0.58 -11.56 -5.98
N LEU A 103 0.56 -12.89 -5.92
CA LEU A 103 0.99 -13.66 -4.76
C LEU A 103 2.47 -14.02 -4.86
N GLU A 104 3.21 -13.84 -3.77
CA GLU A 104 4.60 -14.29 -3.68
C GLU A 104 4.70 -15.81 -3.91
N SER A 105 3.80 -16.58 -3.32
CA SER A 105 3.76 -18.05 -3.48
C SER A 105 3.62 -18.49 -4.95
N ALA A 106 2.94 -17.70 -5.78
CA ALA A 106 2.80 -17.97 -7.22
C ALA A 106 4.14 -17.81 -7.96
N LEU A 107 4.98 -16.85 -7.57
CA LEU A 107 6.32 -16.68 -8.17
C LEU A 107 7.21 -17.91 -7.94
N TYR A 108 7.09 -18.55 -6.77
CA TYR A 108 7.80 -19.78 -6.47
C TYR A 108 7.19 -21.00 -7.17
N SER A 109 5.87 -21.19 -7.04
CA SER A 109 5.20 -22.39 -7.58
C SER A 109 5.20 -22.45 -9.11
N GLU A 110 5.23 -21.29 -9.78
CA GLU A 110 5.37 -21.18 -11.24
C GLU A 110 6.84 -21.21 -11.71
N GLY A 111 7.82 -21.35 -10.80
CA GLY A 111 9.25 -21.46 -11.12
C GLY A 111 9.92 -20.16 -11.57
N LYS A 112 9.26 -19.01 -11.40
CA LYS A 112 9.75 -17.70 -11.86
C LYS A 112 10.98 -17.22 -11.09
N VAL A 113 11.04 -17.54 -9.80
CA VAL A 113 12.20 -17.25 -8.95
C VAL A 113 13.41 -18.04 -9.44
N ASP A 114 13.28 -19.35 -9.65
CA ASP A 114 14.38 -20.21 -10.13
C ASP A 114 14.82 -19.84 -11.55
N GLU A 115 13.88 -19.46 -12.42
CA GLU A 115 14.18 -18.95 -13.76
C GLU A 115 15.03 -17.67 -13.68
N THR A 116 14.64 -16.73 -12.81
CA THR A 116 15.35 -15.47 -12.61
C THR A 116 16.77 -15.70 -12.10
N VAL A 117 16.94 -16.59 -11.12
CA VAL A 117 18.27 -16.99 -10.62
C VAL A 117 19.13 -17.60 -11.72
N SER A 118 18.56 -18.52 -12.50
CA SER A 118 19.27 -19.17 -13.61
C SER A 118 19.75 -18.16 -14.66
N ARG A 119 18.94 -17.15 -14.95
CA ARG A 119 19.30 -16.05 -15.87
C ARG A 119 20.42 -15.17 -15.32
N LEU A 120 20.35 -14.80 -14.04
CA LEU A 120 21.40 -14.02 -13.37
C LEU A 120 22.73 -14.78 -13.34
N ILE A 121 22.69 -16.10 -13.15
CA ILE A 121 23.90 -16.93 -13.26
C ILE A 121 24.41 -16.92 -14.70
N ALA A 122 23.53 -17.11 -15.68
CA ALA A 122 23.88 -17.14 -17.09
C ALA A 122 24.42 -15.79 -17.62
N SER A 123 24.06 -14.67 -17.01
CA SER A 123 24.61 -13.36 -17.37
C SER A 123 26.05 -13.15 -16.89
N GLY A 124 26.57 -14.02 -16.03
CA GLY A 124 27.96 -13.98 -15.57
C GLY A 124 28.24 -12.96 -14.46
N HIS A 125 27.21 -12.34 -13.90
CA HIS A 125 27.33 -11.35 -12.82
C HIS A 125 27.25 -11.95 -11.42
N THR A 126 27.21 -13.27 -11.28
CA THR A 126 27.14 -13.96 -9.97
C THR A 126 28.46 -14.58 -9.56
N TYR A 127 28.61 -14.87 -8.28
CA TYR A 127 29.72 -15.64 -7.71
C TYR A 127 29.29 -16.37 -6.45
N GLU A 128 30.00 -17.44 -6.10
CA GLU A 128 29.80 -18.17 -4.84
C GLU A 128 30.83 -17.69 -3.81
N LEU A 129 30.40 -17.43 -2.58
CA LEU A 129 31.26 -17.07 -1.44
C LEU A 129 30.55 -17.49 -0.14
N ASP A 130 31.29 -18.16 0.75
CA ASP A 130 30.78 -18.67 2.04
C ASP A 130 29.52 -19.56 1.89
N ASP A 131 29.54 -20.47 0.91
CA ASP A 131 28.43 -21.36 0.53
C ASP A 131 27.13 -20.63 0.13
N ALA A 132 27.22 -19.33 -0.16
CA ALA A 132 26.12 -18.50 -0.62
C ALA A 132 26.36 -18.02 -2.05
N LEU A 133 25.26 -17.88 -2.81
CA LEU A 133 25.29 -17.30 -4.15
C LEU A 133 25.07 -15.79 -4.05
N TRP A 134 25.98 -15.02 -4.62
CA TRP A 134 25.96 -13.56 -4.62
C TRP A 134 25.79 -13.00 -6.03
N LEU A 135 25.19 -11.81 -6.11
CA LEU A 135 25.14 -10.99 -7.32
C LEU A 135 26.05 -9.77 -7.15
N ARG A 136 26.88 -9.48 -8.17
CA ARG A 136 27.74 -8.29 -8.25
C ARG A 136 26.94 -7.01 -8.49
N THR A 137 26.06 -6.65 -7.56
CA THR A 137 25.21 -5.46 -7.70
C THR A 137 26.00 -4.16 -7.67
N THR A 138 27.21 -4.16 -7.10
CA THR A 138 28.13 -3.01 -7.12
C THR A 138 28.53 -2.57 -8.54
N ASP A 139 28.61 -3.51 -9.50
CA ASP A 139 28.83 -3.21 -10.92
C ASP A 139 27.71 -2.33 -11.53
N PHE A 140 26.56 -2.28 -10.87
CA PHE A 140 25.36 -1.55 -11.29
C PHE A 140 24.99 -0.39 -10.35
N GLY A 141 25.91 0.02 -9.46
CA GLY A 141 25.76 1.20 -8.61
C GLY A 141 25.13 0.96 -7.24
N ASP A 142 25.02 -0.30 -6.80
CA ASP A 142 24.62 -0.65 -5.43
C ASP A 142 25.77 -0.44 -4.43
N ASP A 143 25.46 -0.29 -3.14
CA ASP A 143 26.46 -0.02 -2.08
C ASP A 143 27.33 -1.24 -1.76
N LYS A 144 26.75 -2.44 -1.91
CA LYS A 144 27.42 -3.72 -1.72
C LYS A 144 26.72 -4.81 -2.53
N ASP A 145 27.48 -5.85 -2.85
CA ASP A 145 26.96 -7.04 -3.49
C ASP A 145 25.87 -7.72 -2.63
N ARG A 146 24.89 -8.33 -3.30
CA ARG A 146 23.71 -8.91 -2.63
C ARG A 146 23.73 -10.42 -2.67
N VAL A 147 23.48 -11.03 -1.52
CA VAL A 147 23.21 -12.47 -1.44
C VAL A 147 21.89 -12.77 -2.14
N MET A 148 21.92 -13.66 -3.13
CA MET A 148 20.74 -14.22 -3.79
C MET A 148 20.25 -15.46 -3.05
N ARG A 149 21.15 -16.41 -2.78
CA ARG A 149 20.87 -17.67 -2.08
C ARG A 149 21.74 -17.76 -0.84
N LYS A 150 21.12 -17.94 0.31
CA LYS A 150 21.81 -18.14 1.60
C LYS A 150 22.48 -19.51 1.65
N SER A 151 23.39 -19.70 2.61
CA SER A 151 24.06 -20.98 2.87
C SER A 151 23.11 -22.11 3.28
N ASP A 152 21.93 -21.79 3.82
CA ASP A 152 20.85 -22.74 4.11
C ASP A 152 20.06 -23.18 2.86
N GLY A 153 20.40 -22.66 1.68
CA GLY A 153 19.76 -22.95 0.39
C GLY A 153 18.56 -22.06 0.06
N GLY A 154 18.01 -21.31 1.02
CA GLY A 154 16.87 -20.43 0.78
C GLY A 154 17.27 -19.14 0.06
N TYR A 155 16.40 -18.64 -0.82
CA TYR A 155 16.61 -17.33 -1.44
C TYR A 155 16.33 -16.18 -0.47
N THR A 156 16.98 -15.04 -0.70
CA THR A 156 16.70 -13.80 0.02
C THR A 156 15.52 -13.07 -0.63
N TYR A 157 14.86 -12.16 0.11
CA TYR A 157 13.76 -11.32 -0.41
C TYR A 157 14.13 -10.49 -1.66
N PHE A 158 15.43 -10.30 -1.90
CA PHE A 158 15.92 -9.63 -3.10
C PHE A 158 15.55 -10.38 -4.39
N VAL A 159 15.58 -11.71 -4.40
CA VAL A 159 15.35 -12.49 -5.62
C VAL A 159 13.88 -12.46 -6.06
N PRO A 160 12.88 -12.68 -5.18
CA PRO A 160 11.47 -12.51 -5.54
C PRO A 160 11.15 -11.10 -6.05
N ASP A 161 11.74 -10.06 -5.47
CA ASP A 161 11.54 -8.69 -5.95
C ASP A 161 12.04 -8.54 -7.41
N VAL A 162 13.23 -9.03 -7.73
CA VAL A 162 13.75 -8.97 -9.11
C VAL A 162 12.89 -9.81 -10.06
N ALA A 163 12.48 -11.01 -9.64
CA ALA A 163 11.62 -11.88 -10.44
C ALA A 163 10.25 -11.23 -10.72
N TYR A 164 9.64 -10.62 -9.71
CA TYR A 164 8.36 -9.94 -9.84
C TYR A 164 8.42 -8.75 -10.80
N HIS A 165 9.50 -7.98 -10.74
CA HIS A 165 9.71 -6.87 -11.66
C HIS A 165 10.03 -7.37 -13.08
N LEU A 166 10.82 -8.43 -13.24
CA LEU A 166 11.02 -9.05 -14.55
C LEU A 166 9.69 -9.47 -15.19
N GLU A 167 8.75 -10.01 -14.40
CA GLU A 167 7.41 -10.37 -14.88
C GLU A 167 6.56 -9.14 -15.26
N LYS A 168 6.63 -8.04 -14.52
CA LYS A 168 6.02 -6.76 -14.93
C LYS A 168 6.58 -6.29 -16.28
N TRP A 169 7.89 -6.36 -16.46
CA TRP A 169 8.52 -5.98 -17.73
C TRP A 169 8.05 -6.87 -18.89
N ARG A 170 8.00 -8.19 -18.69
CA ARG A 170 7.52 -9.17 -19.68
C ARG A 170 6.06 -8.97 -20.08
N ARG A 171 5.23 -8.48 -19.15
CA ARG A 171 3.83 -8.08 -19.43
C ARG A 171 3.72 -6.77 -20.23
N GLY A 172 4.83 -6.10 -20.54
CA GLY A 172 4.88 -4.91 -21.38
C GLY A 172 4.77 -3.58 -20.62
N PHE A 173 4.89 -3.58 -19.29
CA PHE A 173 4.79 -2.36 -18.49
C PHE A 173 6.05 -1.50 -18.60
N VAL A 174 6.02 -0.50 -19.49
CA VAL A 174 7.12 0.45 -19.69
C VAL A 174 7.22 1.53 -18.61
N ARG A 175 6.14 1.76 -17.85
CA ARG A 175 6.11 2.62 -16.65
C ARG A 175 5.54 1.81 -15.48
N VAL A 176 6.30 1.73 -14.39
CA VAL A 176 5.89 1.09 -13.13
C VAL A 176 6.28 2.04 -12.01
N ILE A 177 5.32 2.40 -11.18
CA ILE A 177 5.51 3.26 -10.01
C ILE A 177 5.25 2.39 -8.78
N ASN A 178 6.27 2.22 -7.95
CA ASN A 178 6.17 1.50 -6.70
C ASN A 178 5.93 2.49 -5.55
N GLU A 179 4.88 2.25 -4.77
CA GLU A 179 4.55 3.00 -3.55
C GLU A 179 5.12 2.22 -2.35
N GLN A 180 6.09 2.79 -1.62
CA GLN A 180 6.76 2.13 -0.49
C GLN A 180 7.03 3.09 0.67
N GLY A 181 7.32 2.56 1.85
CA GLY A 181 7.82 3.35 2.97
C GLY A 181 9.26 3.83 2.74
N ALA A 182 9.61 5.02 3.23
CA ALA A 182 10.95 5.59 3.07
C ALA A 182 12.08 4.76 3.73
N ASP A 183 11.74 3.90 4.68
CA ASP A 183 12.62 2.88 5.26
C ASP A 183 13.12 1.85 4.23
N HIS A 184 12.46 1.74 3.08
CA HIS A 184 12.83 0.85 1.97
C HIS A 184 13.72 1.52 0.91
N HIS A 185 14.28 2.71 1.14
CA HIS A 185 15.13 3.41 0.15
C HIS A 185 16.26 2.54 -0.43
N SER A 186 16.89 1.69 0.39
CA SER A 186 17.97 0.80 -0.06
C SER A 186 17.50 -0.35 -0.96
N THR A 187 16.19 -0.59 -1.05
CA THR A 187 15.57 -1.57 -1.96
C THR A 187 15.56 -1.08 -3.40
N ILE A 188 15.50 0.24 -3.62
CA ILE A 188 15.49 0.84 -4.96
C ILE A 188 16.74 0.44 -5.74
N THR A 189 17.91 0.73 -5.18
CA THR A 189 19.18 0.53 -5.87
C THR A 189 19.44 -0.95 -6.13
N ARG A 190 19.19 -1.81 -5.13
CA ARG A 190 19.42 -3.25 -5.29
C ARG A 190 18.51 -3.87 -6.35
N VAL A 191 17.21 -3.54 -6.36
CA VAL A 191 16.26 -4.11 -7.34
C VAL A 191 16.62 -3.64 -8.75
N ARG A 192 16.91 -2.35 -8.93
CA ARG A 192 17.40 -1.82 -10.21
C ARG A 192 18.69 -2.53 -10.63
N ALA A 193 19.65 -2.73 -9.73
CA ALA A 193 20.88 -3.47 -10.02
C ALA A 193 20.61 -4.91 -10.47
N GLY A 194 19.72 -5.63 -9.76
CA GLY A 194 19.29 -6.97 -10.16
C GLY A 194 18.66 -7.03 -11.55
N LEU A 195 17.84 -6.02 -11.88
CA LEU A 195 17.22 -5.90 -13.20
C LEU A 195 18.21 -5.57 -14.30
N GLN A 196 19.23 -4.74 -14.02
CA GLN A 196 20.30 -4.46 -14.97
C GLN A 196 21.18 -5.70 -15.21
N ALA A 197 21.45 -6.49 -14.18
CA ALA A 197 22.24 -7.71 -14.28
C ALA A 197 21.56 -8.82 -15.11
N LEU A 198 20.26 -8.73 -15.37
CA LEU A 198 19.56 -9.64 -16.28
C LEU A 198 19.87 -9.37 -17.76
N ASP A 199 20.33 -8.17 -18.11
CA ASP A 199 20.64 -7.73 -19.48
C ASP A 199 19.51 -7.98 -20.50
N VAL A 200 18.27 -7.70 -20.10
CA VAL A 200 17.05 -7.89 -20.93
C VAL A 200 16.47 -6.58 -21.47
N GLY A 201 17.27 -5.52 -21.54
CA GLY A 201 16.89 -4.22 -22.10
C GLY A 201 16.00 -3.35 -21.21
N ILE A 202 15.95 -3.62 -19.90
CA ILE A 202 15.22 -2.78 -18.92
C ILE A 202 15.98 -1.47 -18.71
N PRO A 203 15.36 -0.29 -18.87
CA PRO A 203 16.02 1.00 -18.63
C PRO A 203 16.56 1.12 -17.19
N ARG A 204 17.73 1.74 -17.01
CA ARG A 204 18.38 1.91 -15.68
C ARG A 204 17.49 2.60 -14.64
N GLY A 205 16.61 3.50 -15.07
CA GLY A 205 15.68 4.22 -14.19
C GLY A 205 14.42 3.44 -13.81
N TRP A 206 14.18 2.28 -14.43
CA TRP A 206 12.96 1.50 -14.21
C TRP A 206 13.18 0.48 -13.07
N PRO A 207 12.20 0.28 -12.16
CA PRO A 207 10.93 1.02 -12.03
C PRO A 207 11.11 2.36 -11.30
N ASP A 208 10.09 3.20 -11.35
CA ASP A 208 9.96 4.42 -10.53
C ASP A 208 9.51 4.08 -9.11
N TYR A 209 9.82 4.95 -8.16
CA TYR A 209 9.45 4.79 -6.74
C TYR A 209 8.94 6.10 -6.17
N VAL A 210 7.89 6.01 -5.35
CA VAL A 210 7.44 7.07 -4.47
C VAL A 210 7.56 6.55 -3.05
N LEU A 211 8.36 7.26 -2.24
CA LEU A 211 8.66 6.87 -0.87
C LEU A 211 7.86 7.73 0.09
N HIS A 212 7.07 7.09 0.95
CA HIS A 212 6.24 7.76 1.95
C HIS A 212 6.90 7.72 3.32
N GLN A 213 6.96 8.87 3.98
CA GLN A 213 7.34 8.92 5.39
C GLN A 213 6.26 8.31 6.29
N MET A 214 6.66 7.93 7.50
CA MET A 214 5.73 7.44 8.52
C MET A 214 4.73 8.53 8.92
N VAL A 215 3.51 8.12 9.22
CA VAL A 215 2.43 8.99 9.68
C VAL A 215 2.37 9.00 11.20
N THR A 216 2.34 10.19 11.79
CA THR A 216 2.04 10.40 13.21
C THR A 216 0.58 10.82 13.35
N VAL A 217 -0.19 10.12 14.18
CA VAL A 217 -1.60 10.44 14.43
C VAL A 217 -1.73 11.20 15.75
N LEU A 218 -2.38 12.36 15.74
CA LEU A 218 -2.67 13.16 16.93
C LEU A 218 -4.17 13.19 17.24
N LYS A 219 -4.48 13.23 18.54
CA LYS A 219 -5.81 13.52 19.06
C LYS A 219 -5.68 14.28 20.38
N ASN A 220 -6.41 15.37 20.51
CA ASN A 220 -6.31 16.37 21.58
C ASN A 220 -4.89 16.88 21.78
N GLY A 221 -4.12 17.01 20.69
CA GLY A 221 -2.72 17.43 20.72
C GLY A 221 -1.72 16.37 21.20
N GLU A 222 -2.17 15.16 21.51
CA GLU A 222 -1.31 14.05 21.96
C GLU A 222 -1.22 12.95 20.91
N GLU A 223 -0.06 12.27 20.84
CA GLU A 223 0.17 11.18 19.90
C GLU A 223 -0.64 9.94 20.27
N VAL A 224 -1.49 9.50 19.35
CA VAL A 224 -2.30 8.28 19.51
C VAL A 224 -1.51 7.09 18.99
N LYS A 225 -1.08 6.22 19.90
CA LYS A 225 -0.29 5.03 19.56
C LYS A 225 -1.08 3.73 19.48
N ILE A 226 -2.30 3.69 20.00
CA ILE A 226 -3.05 2.44 20.19
C ILE A 226 -4.45 2.57 19.62
N SER A 227 -4.84 1.61 18.78
CA SER A 227 -6.22 1.46 18.32
C SER A 227 -7.10 0.80 19.38
N LYS A 228 -8.37 1.25 19.43
CA LYS A 228 -9.41 0.58 20.22
C LYS A 228 -9.80 -0.79 19.67
N ARG A 229 -9.56 -1.06 18.38
CA ARG A 229 -9.88 -2.33 17.68
C ARG A 229 -8.71 -3.29 17.64
N ALA A 230 -7.53 -2.81 17.24
CA ALA A 230 -6.35 -3.67 17.03
C ALA A 230 -5.48 -3.84 18.29
N GLY A 231 -5.77 -3.09 19.36
CA GLY A 231 -5.07 -3.17 20.64
C GLY A 231 -3.59 -2.78 20.62
N SER A 232 -3.08 -2.27 19.48
CA SER A 232 -1.63 -2.12 19.25
C SER A 232 -1.22 -0.88 18.45
N TYR A 233 -1.91 -0.54 17.36
CA TYR A 233 -1.61 0.62 16.51
C TYR A 233 -2.89 1.18 15.87
N VAL A 234 -2.93 2.47 15.55
CA VAL A 234 -4.07 3.10 14.83
C VAL A 234 -4.18 2.52 13.42
N THR A 235 -5.35 2.01 13.06
CA THR A 235 -5.60 1.43 11.74
C THR A 235 -6.17 2.47 10.77
N LEU A 236 -6.03 2.22 9.46
CA LEU A 236 -6.69 3.04 8.43
C LEU A 236 -8.21 3.09 8.65
N ARG A 237 -8.80 1.95 9.00
CA ARG A 237 -10.22 1.85 9.33
C ARG A 237 -10.62 2.75 10.49
N ASP A 238 -9.81 2.83 11.54
CA ASP A 238 -10.09 3.71 12.69
C ASP A 238 -10.15 5.18 12.26
N LEU A 239 -9.26 5.61 11.36
CA LEU A 239 -9.28 6.98 10.82
C LEU A 239 -10.55 7.23 10.02
N ILE A 240 -10.92 6.32 9.12
CA ILE A 240 -12.14 6.43 8.30
C ILE A 240 -13.39 6.48 9.17
N ASP A 241 -13.49 5.61 10.18
CA ASP A 241 -14.65 5.57 11.08
C ASP A 241 -14.75 6.84 11.93
N GLU A 242 -13.61 7.45 12.29
CA GLU A 242 -13.54 8.61 13.17
C GLU A 242 -13.76 9.94 12.43
N VAL A 243 -13.22 10.09 11.21
CA VAL A 243 -13.23 11.37 10.46
C VAL A 243 -13.86 11.31 9.07
N GLY A 244 -14.17 10.11 8.56
CA GLY A 244 -14.72 9.88 7.23
C GLY A 244 -13.66 9.63 6.16
N CYS A 245 -14.08 9.00 5.06
CA CYS A 245 -13.21 8.62 3.94
C CYS A 245 -12.57 9.85 3.27
N ASP A 246 -13.35 10.87 2.92
CA ASP A 246 -12.86 12.05 2.20
C ASP A 246 -11.78 12.81 2.98
N ALA A 247 -12.01 13.03 4.28
CA ALA A 247 -11.03 13.70 5.12
C ALA A 247 -9.75 12.87 5.26
N THR A 248 -9.89 11.55 5.50
CA THR A 248 -8.74 10.65 5.57
C THR A 248 -7.92 10.70 4.28
N ARG A 249 -8.56 10.63 3.11
CA ARG A 249 -7.91 10.69 1.79
C ARG A 249 -7.20 12.01 1.56
N TYR A 250 -7.87 13.12 1.83
CA TYR A 250 -7.30 14.45 1.63
C TYR A 250 -6.05 14.65 2.49
N PHE A 251 -6.14 14.42 3.80
CA PHE A 251 -5.01 14.67 4.70
C PHE A 251 -3.80 13.77 4.40
N LEU A 252 -4.02 12.51 3.99
CA LEU A 252 -2.94 11.61 3.58
C LEU A 252 -2.28 12.03 2.26
N ALA A 253 -3.03 12.65 1.34
CA ALA A 253 -2.52 13.07 0.03
C ALA A 253 -2.02 14.52 -0.01
N ALA A 254 -2.40 15.38 0.94
CA ALA A 254 -2.14 16.82 0.93
C ALA A 254 -0.70 17.22 1.29
N ARG A 255 0.18 16.24 1.54
CA ARG A 255 1.60 16.48 1.80
C ARG A 255 2.47 15.76 0.79
N HIS A 256 3.63 16.36 0.52
CA HIS A 256 4.67 15.72 -0.27
C HIS A 256 5.08 14.39 0.39
N PRO A 257 5.24 13.27 -0.35
CA PRO A 257 5.56 11.95 0.21
C PRO A 257 6.80 11.91 1.12
N ASP A 258 7.83 12.68 0.77
CA ASP A 258 9.07 12.81 1.57
C ASP A 258 8.92 13.64 2.87
N SER A 259 7.77 14.27 3.11
CA SER A 259 7.53 15.05 4.32
C SER A 259 6.91 14.21 5.43
N GLN A 260 7.32 14.45 6.67
CA GLN A 260 6.64 13.89 7.84
C GLN A 260 5.16 14.31 7.83
N LEU A 261 4.26 13.35 7.98
CA LEU A 261 2.83 13.59 7.99
C LEU A 261 2.30 13.52 9.42
N VAL A 262 1.73 14.62 9.89
CA VAL A 262 0.95 14.64 11.14
C VAL A 262 -0.53 14.65 10.78
N PHE A 263 -1.23 13.57 11.10
CA PHE A 263 -2.67 13.43 10.95
C PHE A 263 -3.36 13.87 12.24
N ASP A 264 -3.90 15.09 12.28
CA ASP A 264 -4.66 15.61 13.41
C ASP A 264 -6.14 15.24 13.27
N ILE A 265 -6.63 14.35 14.14
CA ILE A 265 -8.01 13.86 14.14
C ILE A 265 -9.01 14.99 14.44
N ASP A 266 -8.67 15.92 15.35
CA ASP A 266 -9.61 16.96 15.74
C ASP A 266 -9.77 17.99 14.62
N LEU A 267 -8.67 18.33 13.94
CA LEU A 267 -8.71 19.18 12.76
C LEU A 267 -9.53 18.52 11.64
N ALA A 268 -9.28 17.23 11.36
CA ALA A 268 -9.98 16.50 10.31
C ALA A 268 -11.50 16.37 10.56
N LYS A 269 -11.94 16.37 11.83
CA LYS A 269 -13.36 16.35 12.21
C LYS A 269 -14.00 17.73 12.28
N SER A 270 -13.19 18.78 12.37
CA SER A 270 -13.70 20.12 12.65
C SER A 270 -14.55 20.62 11.48
N LYS A 271 -15.56 21.44 11.80
CA LYS A 271 -16.38 22.16 10.82
C LYS A 271 -15.98 23.64 10.80
N SER A 272 -14.67 23.90 10.72
CA SER A 272 -14.11 25.25 10.63
C SER A 272 -13.45 25.47 9.27
N ASN A 273 -13.14 26.73 8.97
CA ASN A 273 -12.36 27.08 7.77
C ASN A 273 -10.91 26.60 7.84
N ASP A 274 -10.44 26.16 9.01
CA ASP A 274 -9.09 25.58 9.16
C ASP A 274 -9.05 24.13 8.66
N ASN A 275 -10.20 23.45 8.58
CA ASN A 275 -10.30 22.14 7.96
C ASN A 275 -10.47 22.30 6.43
N PRO A 276 -9.43 22.01 5.62
CA PRO A 276 -9.49 22.21 4.18
C PRO A 276 -10.58 21.36 3.51
N VAL A 277 -10.86 20.16 4.02
CA VAL A 277 -11.90 19.28 3.48
C VAL A 277 -13.27 19.91 3.63
N TYR A 278 -13.57 20.38 4.85
CA TYR A 278 -14.82 21.10 5.12
C TYR A 278 -14.92 22.36 4.27
N TYR A 279 -13.84 23.13 4.16
CA TYR A 279 -13.80 24.37 3.40
C TYR A 279 -14.08 24.15 1.91
N ILE A 280 -13.41 23.17 1.28
CA ILE A 280 -13.59 22.82 -0.14
C ILE A 280 -15.02 22.32 -0.40
N GLN A 281 -15.51 21.39 0.43
CA GLN A 281 -16.86 20.85 0.29
C GLN A 281 -17.93 21.92 0.51
N TYR A 282 -17.72 22.83 1.46
CA TYR A 282 -18.62 23.94 1.72
C TYR A 282 -18.66 24.94 0.54
N ALA A 283 -17.52 25.25 -0.08
CA ALA A 283 -17.46 26.07 -1.29
C ALA A 283 -18.24 25.42 -2.44
N HIS A 284 -18.04 24.12 -2.68
CA HIS A 284 -18.79 23.37 -3.70
C HIS A 284 -20.30 23.35 -3.43
N ALA A 285 -20.71 23.12 -2.18
CA ALA A 285 -22.12 23.13 -1.78
C ALA A 285 -22.76 24.50 -2.04
N ARG A 286 -22.06 25.60 -1.71
CA ARG A 286 -22.55 26.96 -1.96
C ARG A 286 -22.75 27.24 -3.46
N ILE A 287 -21.80 26.84 -4.30
CA ILE A 287 -21.93 26.99 -5.76
C ILE A 287 -23.15 26.19 -6.26
N SER A 288 -23.30 24.95 -5.79
CA SER A 288 -24.43 24.10 -6.16
C SER A 288 -25.78 24.72 -5.77
N THR A 289 -25.88 25.26 -4.55
CA THR A 289 -27.08 25.95 -4.08
C THR A 289 -27.39 27.21 -4.89
N VAL A 290 -26.38 28.00 -5.28
CA VAL A 290 -26.59 29.18 -6.13
C VAL A 290 -27.13 28.77 -7.50
N LEU A 291 -26.57 27.72 -8.10
CA LEU A 291 -27.04 27.19 -9.40
C LEU A 291 -28.46 26.63 -9.31
N GLU A 292 -28.78 25.93 -8.21
CA GLU A 292 -30.12 25.41 -7.96
C GLU A 292 -31.14 26.53 -7.77
N ALA A 293 -30.80 27.57 -6.99
CA ALA A 293 -31.65 28.73 -6.77
C ALA A 293 -31.85 29.57 -8.05
N TRP A 294 -30.85 29.63 -8.92
CA TRP A 294 -30.97 30.26 -10.24
C TRP A 294 -31.95 29.52 -11.16
N GLY A 295 -32.01 28.18 -11.07
CA GLY A 295 -33.01 27.35 -11.74
C GLY A 295 -32.95 27.32 -13.28
N GLY A 296 -31.90 27.88 -13.88
CA GLY A 296 -31.70 27.90 -15.33
C GLY A 296 -31.02 26.65 -15.88
N GLU A 297 -30.95 26.57 -17.21
CA GLU A 297 -30.23 25.49 -17.89
C GLU A 297 -28.72 25.74 -17.84
N ARG A 298 -27.95 24.86 -17.17
CA ARG A 298 -26.50 25.02 -17.02
C ARG A 298 -25.75 25.20 -18.35
N LEU A 299 -26.21 24.54 -19.43
CA LEU A 299 -25.58 24.66 -20.74
C LEU A 299 -25.71 26.07 -21.34
N SER A 300 -26.74 26.84 -20.95
CA SER A 300 -26.89 28.24 -21.39
C SER A 300 -25.77 29.15 -20.89
N LEU A 301 -25.08 28.78 -19.79
CA LEU A 301 -23.95 29.53 -19.24
C LEU A 301 -22.74 29.54 -20.19
N LEU A 302 -22.65 28.61 -21.14
CA LEU A 302 -21.60 28.61 -22.16
C LEU A 302 -21.69 29.81 -23.12
N GLN A 303 -22.85 30.47 -23.17
CA GLN A 303 -23.09 31.68 -23.98
C GLN A 303 -23.11 32.95 -23.12
N ALA A 304 -22.82 32.85 -21.81
CA ALA A 304 -22.82 34.00 -20.93
C ALA A 304 -21.76 35.02 -21.36
N ASP A 305 -22.10 36.31 -21.23
CA ASP A 305 -21.16 37.39 -21.48
C ASP A 305 -20.16 37.50 -20.32
N VAL A 306 -19.04 36.79 -20.45
CA VAL A 306 -17.93 36.82 -19.49
C VAL A 306 -17.23 38.18 -19.42
N GLY A 307 -17.49 39.10 -20.36
CA GLY A 307 -16.97 40.46 -20.32
C GLY A 307 -17.51 41.31 -19.17
N LEU A 308 -18.58 40.84 -18.51
CA LEU A 308 -19.15 41.45 -17.31
C LEU A 308 -18.36 41.15 -16.02
N LEU A 309 -17.41 40.20 -16.07
CA LEU A 309 -16.57 39.82 -14.94
C LEU A 309 -15.34 40.75 -14.84
N ASP A 310 -15.54 41.95 -14.30
CA ASP A 310 -14.54 43.03 -14.30
C ASP A 310 -13.82 43.24 -12.97
N SER A 311 -14.14 42.44 -11.94
CA SER A 311 -13.49 42.55 -10.64
C SER A 311 -12.17 41.76 -10.58
N GLY A 312 -11.27 42.19 -9.69
CA GLY A 312 -10.01 41.49 -9.42
C GLY A 312 -10.21 40.07 -8.87
N TYR A 313 -11.29 39.82 -8.13
CA TYR A 313 -11.62 38.50 -7.59
C TYR A 313 -12.03 37.52 -8.69
N GLU A 314 -12.85 37.97 -9.64
CA GLU A 314 -13.29 37.14 -10.77
C GLU A 314 -12.11 36.85 -11.70
N THR A 315 -11.27 37.86 -11.98
CA THR A 315 -10.05 37.68 -12.79
C THR A 315 -9.12 36.65 -12.16
N ALA A 316 -8.91 36.70 -10.84
CA ALA A 316 -8.08 35.72 -10.14
C ALA A 316 -8.66 34.29 -10.21
N LEU A 317 -9.98 34.15 -10.05
CA LEU A 317 -10.65 32.85 -10.18
C LEU A 317 -10.54 32.28 -11.60
N LEU A 318 -10.73 33.12 -12.62
CA LEU A 318 -10.58 32.72 -14.02
C LEU A 318 -9.15 32.23 -14.31
N GLN A 319 -8.13 32.92 -13.79
CA GLN A 319 -6.74 32.47 -13.92
C GLN A 319 -6.52 31.10 -13.27
N GLN A 320 -7.04 30.87 -12.06
CA GLN A 320 -6.93 29.55 -11.39
C GLN A 320 -7.58 28.43 -12.22
N LEU A 321 -8.72 28.70 -12.86
CA LEU A 321 -9.39 27.73 -13.73
C LEU A 321 -8.58 27.44 -15.01
N ILE A 322 -7.90 28.45 -15.56
CA ILE A 322 -7.01 28.30 -16.72
C ILE A 322 -5.77 27.47 -16.37
N ASP A 323 -5.22 27.65 -15.17
CA ASP A 323 -4.00 26.97 -14.73
C ASP A 323 -4.25 25.51 -14.32
N TYR A 324 -5.48 25.18 -13.91
CA TYR A 324 -5.82 23.88 -13.34
C TYR A 324 -5.44 22.66 -14.21
N PRO A 325 -5.66 22.64 -15.55
CA PRO A 325 -5.17 21.54 -16.39
C PRO A 325 -3.65 21.34 -16.32
N GLN A 326 -2.88 22.43 -16.26
CA GLN A 326 -1.43 22.36 -16.12
C GLN A 326 -1.02 21.81 -14.75
N VAL A 327 -1.75 22.16 -13.68
CA VAL A 327 -1.53 21.59 -12.34
C VAL A 327 -1.72 20.07 -12.36
N ILE A 328 -2.74 19.57 -13.07
CA ILE A 328 -2.97 18.12 -13.22
C ILE A 328 -1.80 17.46 -13.97
N GLU A 329 -1.34 18.06 -15.07
CA GLU A 329 -0.22 17.52 -15.84
C GLU A 329 1.07 17.45 -15.01
N VAL A 330 1.39 18.53 -14.28
CA VAL A 330 2.56 18.58 -13.39
C VAL A 330 2.43 17.55 -12.27
N ALA A 331 1.28 17.46 -11.60
CA ALA A 331 1.04 16.47 -10.54
C ALA A 331 1.23 15.02 -11.05
N ALA A 332 0.81 14.73 -12.28
CA ALA A 332 0.95 13.39 -12.87
C ALA A 332 2.38 13.08 -13.36
N GLN A 333 3.11 14.09 -13.84
CA GLN A 333 4.51 13.96 -14.25
C GLN A 333 5.42 13.75 -13.04
N ASP A 334 5.22 14.57 -12.00
CA ASP A 334 6.08 14.61 -10.81
C ASP A 334 5.63 13.62 -9.73
N LEU A 335 4.55 12.87 -9.95
CA LEU A 335 3.96 11.97 -8.95
C LEU A 335 3.60 12.69 -7.65
N ALA A 336 3.05 13.89 -7.80
CA ALA A 336 2.83 14.87 -6.75
C ALA A 336 1.32 15.13 -6.52
N PRO A 337 0.56 14.16 -5.98
CA PRO A 337 -0.89 14.31 -5.78
C PRO A 337 -1.25 15.46 -4.82
N HIS A 338 -0.34 15.86 -3.95
CA HIS A 338 -0.50 17.01 -3.04
C HIS A 338 -0.66 18.35 -3.75
N LEU A 339 -0.32 18.45 -5.05
CA LEU A 339 -0.58 19.66 -5.84
C LEU A 339 -2.06 19.82 -6.21
N ILE A 340 -2.84 18.73 -6.13
CA ILE A 340 -4.29 18.74 -6.39
C ILE A 340 -5.09 19.06 -5.13
N ALA A 341 -4.53 18.74 -3.96
CA ALA A 341 -5.12 18.99 -2.65
C ALA A 341 -5.01 20.48 -2.28
#